data_AF-A0A8J7EE31-F1
#
_entry.id   AF-A0A8J7EE31-F1
#
_cell.length_a   1.000
_cell.length_b   1.000
_cell.length_c   1.000
_cell.angle_alpha   90.00
_cell.angle_beta   90.00
_cell.angle_gamma   90.00
#
_symmetry.space_group_name_H-M   'P 1'
#
loop_
_entity.id
_entity.type
_entity.pdbx_description
1 polymer ?
#
loop_
_entity_poly.entity_id
_entity_poly.type
_entity_poly.pdbx_seq_one_letter_code
_entity_poly.pdbx_strand_id
1 'polypeptide(L)'
;MECKLVSDGFEPKYIRNDLEEFVNSRKSYLAKFKEKFAWVKGNVNFVFSALAEDASVCAEHPTRIAGIFLTFFPTMASYLIEDYPCVSLVEFLLDYEALDEYPYQVGVYELDI
;
A
#
# COMPACT_ATOMS: atom_id res chain seq x y z
N MET A 1 2.77 3.45 -9.05
CA MET A 1 2.56 2.09 -8.51
C MET A 1 3.90 1.39 -8.48
N GLU A 2 4.41 0.98 -7.30
CA GLU A 2 5.62 0.15 -7.21
C GLU A 2 5.20 -1.31 -7.12
N CYS A 3 5.72 -2.14 -8.03
CA CYS A 3 5.41 -3.57 -8.07
C CYS A 3 6.67 -4.36 -7.69
N LYS A 4 6.57 -5.24 -6.69
CA LYS A 4 7.62 -6.19 -6.32
C LYS A 4 7.10 -7.60 -6.43
N LEU A 5 7.83 -8.43 -7.19
CA LEU A 5 7.56 -9.86 -7.29
C LEU A 5 8.23 -10.54 -6.11
N VAL A 6 7.41 -11.05 -5.18
CA VAL A 6 7.86 -11.88 -4.05
C VAL A 6 7.34 -13.30 -4.30
N SER A 7 8.21 -14.29 -4.15
CA SER A 7 7.86 -15.70 -4.29
C SER A 7 7.68 -16.29 -2.90
N ASP A 8 6.44 -16.61 -2.53
CA ASP A 8 6.12 -17.16 -1.22
C ASP A 8 6.52 -18.64 -1.13
N GLY A 9 7.04 -19.05 0.03
CA GLY A 9 7.32 -20.44 0.34
C GLY A 9 6.14 -21.07 1.08
N PHE A 10 5.38 -21.96 0.45
CA PHE A 10 4.20 -22.59 1.07
C PHE A 10 4.50 -23.59 2.22
N GLU A 11 5.77 -23.77 2.61
CA GLU A 11 6.09 -24.61 3.77
C GLU A 11 6.00 -23.80 5.07
N PRO A 12 5.47 -24.37 6.18
CA PRO A 12 5.34 -23.68 7.46
C PRO A 12 6.64 -23.07 7.99
N LYS A 13 7.78 -23.65 7.64
CA LYS A 13 9.11 -23.14 8.01
C LYS A 13 9.47 -21.80 7.34
N TYR A 14 8.83 -21.48 6.21
CA TYR A 14 9.06 -20.24 5.47
C TYR A 14 8.10 -19.12 5.88
N ILE A 15 6.95 -19.43 6.51
CA ILE A 15 6.02 -18.42 7.04
C ILE A 15 6.76 -17.43 7.97
N ARG A 16 7.66 -17.92 8.82
CA ARG A 16 8.46 -17.04 9.69
C ARG A 16 9.35 -16.09 8.89
N ASN A 17 9.93 -16.57 7.79
CA ASN A 17 10.77 -15.73 6.93
C ASN A 17 9.93 -14.70 6.18
N ASP A 18 8.75 -15.08 5.71
CA ASP A 18 7.81 -14.16 5.06
C ASP A 18 7.36 -13.09 6.05
N LEU A 19 7.07 -13.45 7.30
CA LEU A 19 6.74 -12.47 8.34
C LEU A 19 7.90 -11.53 8.68
N GLU A 20 9.14 -12.02 8.67
CA GLU A 20 10.32 -11.16 8.81
C GLU A 20 10.48 -10.20 7.62
N GLU A 21 10.26 -10.69 6.40
CA GLU A 21 10.38 -9.89 5.18
C GLU A 21 9.27 -8.84 5.05
N PHE A 22 8.03 -9.18 5.42
CA PHE A 22 6.89 -8.29 5.25
C PHE A 22 6.65 -7.38 6.46
N VAL A 23 6.83 -7.87 7.69
CA VAL A 23 6.35 -7.18 8.90
C VAL A 23 7.45 -6.91 9.93
N ASN A 24 8.10 -7.94 10.46
CA ASN A 24 8.81 -7.87 11.74
C ASN A 24 10.19 -7.20 11.67
N SER A 25 10.86 -7.24 10.52
CA SER A 25 12.20 -6.67 10.37
C SER A 25 12.17 -5.14 10.25
N ARG A 26 13.21 -4.46 10.73
CA ARG A 26 13.41 -3.02 10.46
C ARG A 26 13.56 -2.70 8.97
N LYS A 27 13.92 -3.71 8.16
CA LYS A 27 14.03 -3.60 6.70
C LYS A 27 12.86 -4.28 5.98
N SER A 28 11.76 -4.54 6.70
CA SER A 28 10.59 -5.19 6.13
C SER A 28 9.92 -4.31 5.07
N TYR A 29 9.04 -4.91 4.26
CA TYR A 29 8.21 -4.15 3.34
C TYR A 29 7.33 -3.14 4.08
N LEU A 30 6.76 -3.50 5.24
CA LEU A 30 5.99 -2.58 6.07
C LEU A 30 6.83 -1.38 6.52
N ALA A 31 8.03 -1.61 7.04
CA ALA A 31 8.91 -0.52 7.48
C ALA A 31 9.27 0.43 6.34
N LYS A 32 9.68 -0.11 5.19
CA LYS A 32 10.03 0.67 4.00
C LYS A 32 8.82 1.44 3.44
N PHE A 33 7.64 0.83 3.47
CA PHE A 33 6.42 1.47 3.03
C PHE A 33 6.03 2.63 3.94
N LYS A 34 6.11 2.45 5.27
CA LYS A 34 5.87 3.54 6.23
C LYS A 34 6.80 4.73 5.99
N GLU A 35 8.08 4.48 5.73
CA GLU A 35 9.05 5.52 5.38
C GLU A 35 8.67 6.25 4.08
N LYS A 36 8.31 5.50 3.03
CA LYS A 36 7.87 6.08 1.75
C LYS A 36 6.59 6.88 1.91
N PHE A 37 5.60 6.35 2.63
CA PHE A 37 4.33 7.00 2.88
C PHE A 37 4.53 8.31 3.64
N ALA A 38 5.33 8.31 4.71
CA ALA A 38 5.68 9.50 5.46
C ALA A 38 6.42 10.53 4.58
N TRP A 39 7.33 10.07 3.72
CA TRP A 39 8.02 10.96 2.78
C TRP A 39 7.05 11.59 1.79
N VAL A 40 6.13 10.83 1.18
CA VAL A 40 5.11 11.36 0.26
C VAL A 40 4.21 12.36 0.99
N LYS A 41 3.71 12.03 2.18
CA LYS A 41 2.88 12.93 2.98
C LYS A 41 3.61 14.25 3.27
N GLY A 42 4.88 14.22 3.63
CA GLY A 42 5.70 15.42 3.89
C GLY A 42 6.12 16.20 2.65
N ASN A 43 5.96 15.66 1.44
CA ASN A 43 6.39 16.27 0.19
C ASN A 43 5.27 16.33 -0.86
N VAL A 44 4.00 16.38 -0.41
CA VAL A 44 2.86 16.20 -1.30
C VAL A 44 2.79 17.27 -2.41
N ASN A 45 3.14 18.52 -2.12
CA ASN A 45 3.15 19.60 -3.11
C ASN A 45 4.14 19.33 -4.26
N PHE A 46 5.30 18.74 -3.93
CA PHE A 46 6.31 18.37 -4.92
C PHE A 46 5.84 17.19 -5.77
N VAL A 47 5.29 16.15 -5.13
CA VAL A 47 4.76 14.97 -5.83
C VAL A 47 3.58 15.35 -6.73
N PHE A 48 2.67 16.19 -6.24
CA PHE A 48 1.52 16.68 -7.02
C PHE A 48 1.99 17.49 -8.22
N SER A 49 2.94 18.42 -8.04
CA SER A 49 3.48 19.22 -9.14
C SER A 49 4.09 18.34 -10.23
N ALA A 50 4.88 17.32 -9.84
CA ALA A 50 5.48 16.38 -10.77
C ALA A 50 4.44 15.51 -11.52
N LEU A 51 3.31 15.17 -10.86
CA LEU A 51 2.22 14.41 -11.48
C LEU A 51 1.31 15.27 -12.35
N ALA A 52 1.10 16.54 -11.99
CA ALA A 52 0.25 17.48 -12.73
C ALA A 52 0.88 17.93 -14.07
N GLU A 53 2.21 17.79 -14.23
CA GLU A 53 2.87 17.93 -15.53
C GLU A 53 2.41 16.87 -16.54
N ASP A 54 1.90 15.73 -16.06
CA ASP A 54 1.22 14.73 -16.88
C ASP A 54 -0.26 15.13 -17.03
N ALA A 55 -0.68 15.48 -18.24
CA ALA A 55 -2.02 16.02 -18.55
C ALA A 55 -3.19 15.08 -18.22
N SER A 56 -2.90 13.89 -17.71
CA SER A 56 -3.86 12.88 -17.25
C SER A 56 -4.32 13.07 -15.79
N VAL A 57 -3.70 13.95 -15.02
CA VAL A 57 -3.97 14.13 -13.58
C VAL A 57 -4.83 15.38 -13.31
N CYS A 58 -5.82 15.23 -12.42
CA CYS A 58 -6.84 16.24 -12.11
C CYS A 58 -6.23 17.57 -11.62
N ALA A 59 -6.91 18.70 -11.95
CA ALA A 59 -6.42 20.06 -11.68
C ALA A 59 -6.50 20.50 -10.20
N GLU A 60 -7.14 19.70 -9.34
CA GLU A 60 -7.34 20.04 -7.92
C GLU A 60 -6.25 19.45 -7.04
N HIS A 61 -5.79 20.24 -6.06
CA HIS A 61 -4.78 19.81 -5.11
C HIS A 61 -5.33 18.69 -4.20
N PRO A 62 -4.60 17.59 -4.00
CA PRO A 62 -5.09 16.47 -3.20
C PRO A 62 -5.23 16.86 -1.73
N THR A 63 -6.36 16.51 -1.12
CA THR A 63 -6.65 16.66 0.32
C THR A 63 -6.38 15.40 1.13
N ARG A 64 -6.30 14.25 0.44
CA ARG A 64 -6.13 12.94 1.05
C ARG A 64 -5.12 12.10 0.28
N ILE A 65 -4.51 11.15 0.98
CA ILE A 65 -3.67 10.11 0.40
C ILE A 65 -4.16 8.74 0.87
N ALA A 66 -4.22 7.78 -0.05
CA ALA A 66 -4.56 6.39 0.24
C ALA A 66 -3.32 5.50 0.10
N GLY A 67 -3.06 4.67 1.10
CA GLY A 67 -2.02 3.65 1.10
C GLY A 67 -2.61 2.25 1.13
N ILE A 68 -2.08 1.34 0.32
CA ILE A 68 -2.52 -0.06 0.25
C ILE A 68 -1.36 -1.00 -0.03
N PHE A 69 -1.38 -2.18 0.59
CA PHE A 69 -0.55 -3.33 0.25
C PHE A 69 -1.35 -4.29 -0.62
N LEU A 70 -0.90 -4.48 -1.86
CA LEU A 70 -1.45 -5.48 -2.76
C LEU A 70 -0.48 -6.66 -2.86
N THR A 71 -0.94 -7.83 -2.44
CA THR A 71 -0.21 -9.09 -2.61
C THR A 71 -0.79 -9.86 -3.79
N PHE A 72 0.01 -10.70 -4.45
CA PHE A 72 -0.51 -11.46 -5.59
C PHE A 72 -1.41 -12.63 -5.16
N PHE A 73 -1.14 -13.19 -3.97
CA PHE A 73 -1.96 -14.21 -3.30
C PHE A 73 -2.26 -13.76 -1.86
N PRO A 74 -3.25 -14.36 -1.18
CA PRO A 74 -3.45 -14.14 0.25
C PRO A 74 -2.19 -14.50 1.05
N THR A 75 -1.76 -13.63 1.96
CA THR A 75 -0.55 -13.84 2.78
C THR A 75 -0.86 -13.70 4.25
N MET A 76 -0.04 -14.29 5.12
CA MET A 76 -0.20 -14.13 6.57
C MET A 76 0.09 -12.69 7.04
N ALA A 77 0.82 -11.91 6.23
CA ALA A 77 1.11 -10.51 6.54
C ALA A 77 -0.15 -9.65 6.66
N SER A 78 -1.25 -10.00 5.95
CA SER A 78 -2.51 -9.26 6.01
C SER A 78 -3.13 -9.22 7.41
N TYR A 79 -2.92 -10.28 8.20
CA TYR A 79 -3.41 -10.35 9.59
C TYR A 79 -2.58 -9.55 10.59
N LEU A 80 -1.41 -9.03 10.18
CA LEU A 80 -0.46 -8.35 11.06
C LEU A 80 -0.23 -6.88 10.67
N ILE A 81 -0.67 -6.47 9.48
CA ILE A 81 -0.62 -5.08 9.03
C ILE A 81 -1.99 -4.45 9.32
N GLU A 82 -2.09 -3.74 10.44
CA GLU A 82 -3.35 -3.11 10.87
C GLU A 82 -3.50 -1.67 10.34
N ASP A 83 -2.38 -0.96 10.15
CA ASP A 83 -2.39 0.47 9.77
C ASP A 83 -2.75 0.70 8.29
N TYR A 84 -2.72 -0.35 7.46
CA TYR A 84 -2.97 -0.25 6.03
C TYR A 84 -3.74 -1.49 5.56
N PRO A 85 -4.68 -1.33 4.60
CA PRO A 85 -5.29 -2.46 3.93
C PRO A 85 -4.20 -3.32 3.27
N CYS A 86 -4.22 -4.61 3.55
CA CYS A 86 -3.34 -5.60 2.96
C CYS A 86 -4.19 -6.73 2.40
N VAL A 87 -4.42 -6.68 1.09
CA VAL A 87 -5.34 -7.58 0.39
C VAL A 87 -4.65 -8.22 -0.80
N SER A 88 -5.13 -9.41 -1.19
CA SER A 88 -4.69 -10.01 -2.45
C SER A 88 -5.27 -9.25 -3.65
N LEU A 89 -4.62 -9.37 -4.80
CA LEU A 89 -5.08 -8.75 -6.04
C LEU A 89 -6.49 -9.20 -6.42
N VAL A 90 -6.84 -10.46 -6.13
CA VAL A 90 -8.18 -11.00 -6.41
C VAL A 90 -9.22 -10.33 -5.51
N GLU A 91 -8.96 -10.23 -4.21
CA GLU A 91 -9.84 -9.53 -3.27
C GLU A 91 -10.01 -8.07 -3.69
N PHE A 92 -8.91 -7.37 -4.00
CA PHE A 92 -8.94 -5.99 -4.48
C PHE A 92 -9.86 -5.78 -5.68
N LEU A 93 -9.74 -6.65 -6.70
CA LEU A 93 -10.55 -6.54 -7.92
C LEU A 93 -12.03 -6.85 -7.65
N LEU A 94 -12.32 -7.83 -6.79
CA LEU A 94 -13.69 -8.18 -6.41
C LEU A 94 -14.35 -7.09 -5.57
N ASP A 95 -13.63 -6.51 -4.61
CA ASP A 95 -14.11 -5.40 -3.78
C ASP A 95 -14.42 -4.18 -4.64
N TYR A 96 -13.52 -3.87 -5.60
CA TYR A 96 -13.74 -2.78 -6.54
C TYR A 96 -14.94 -3.03 -7.45
N GLU A 97 -15.08 -4.22 -8.04
CA GLU A 97 -16.18 -4.52 -8.96
C GLU A 97 -17.54 -4.62 -8.27
N ALA A 98 -17.60 -5.27 -7.10
CA ALA A 98 -18.86 -5.58 -6.42
C ALA A 98 -19.34 -4.45 -5.50
N LEU A 99 -18.42 -3.72 -4.87
CA LEU A 99 -18.73 -2.75 -3.80
C LEU A 99 -18.27 -1.33 -4.15
N ASP A 100 -17.56 -1.14 -5.27
CA ASP A 100 -16.87 0.13 -5.59
C ASP A 100 -15.95 0.55 -4.43
N GLU A 101 -15.39 -0.43 -3.71
CA GLU A 101 -14.68 -0.22 -2.46
C GLU A 101 -13.19 0.08 -2.74
N TYR A 102 -12.95 1.27 -3.28
CA TYR A 102 -11.62 1.89 -3.28
C TYR A 102 -11.74 3.43 -3.31
N PRO A 103 -11.03 4.15 -2.42
CA PRO A 103 -10.04 3.66 -1.47
C PRO A 103 -10.64 3.05 -0.19
N TYR A 104 -9.98 2.02 0.36
CA TYR A 104 -10.33 1.46 1.66
C TYR A 104 -10.06 2.45 2.79
N GLN A 105 -11.05 2.68 3.64
CA GLN A 105 -11.01 3.74 4.66
C GLN A 105 -9.86 3.58 5.68
N VAL A 106 -9.48 2.35 6.01
CA VAL A 106 -8.34 2.05 6.91
C VAL A 106 -7.02 2.65 6.39
N GLY A 107 -6.86 2.74 5.07
CA GLY A 107 -5.65 3.24 4.43
C GLY A 107 -5.69 4.69 4.01
N VAL A 108 -6.76 5.44 4.33
CA VAL A 108 -6.93 6.84 3.91
C VAL A 108 -6.47 7.78 5.03
N TYR A 109 -5.59 8.72 4.66
CA TYR A 109 -5.03 9.69 5.57
C TYR A 109 -5.25 11.10 5.02
N GLU A 110 -5.64 12.02 5.90
CA GLU A 110 -5.73 13.44 5.57
C GLU A 110 -4.32 14.03 5.40
N LEU A 111 -4.20 14.91 4.40
CA LEU A 111 -3.02 15.71 4.16
C LEU A 111 -3.17 17.04 4.88
N ASP A 112 -2.19 17.37 5.71
CA ASP A 112 -2.11 18.67 6.37
C ASP A 112 -1.47 19.64 5.36
N ILE A 113 -2.30 20.27 4.53
CA ILE A 113 -1.88 21.25 3.50
C ILE A 113 -1.85 22.66 4.08
#